data_AF-A0A928ZFC8-F1
#
_entry.id   AF-A0A928ZFC8-F1
#
_cell.length_a   1.000
_cell.length_b   1.000
_cell.length_c   1.000
_cell.angle_alpha   90.00
_cell.angle_beta   90.00
_cell.angle_gamma   90.00
#
_symmetry.space_group_name_H-M   'P 1'
#
loop_
_entity.id
_entity.type
_entity.pdbx_description
1 polymer ?
#
loop_
_entity_poly.entity_id
_entity_poly.type
_entity_poly.pdbx_seq_one_letter_code
_entity_poly.pdbx_strand_id
1 'polypeptide(L)' 'MNKSKLLSKYEQQLTLKNYSENTLRAYLNGLNIYLEYVSTNQIQKVTSEVLGSFFHHCKKDLGYSYSMMKLTMDVQLDSS' A
#
# COMPACT_ATOMS: atom_id res chain seq x y z
N MET A 1 -7.59 -3.77 -13.59
CA MET A 1 -7.17 -4.38 -12.30
C MET A 1 -8.31 -4.20 -11.30
N ASN A 2 -8.86 -5.27 -10.71
CA ASN A 2 -10.01 -5.13 -9.79
C ASN A 2 -9.55 -4.68 -8.40
N LYS A 3 -9.54 -3.36 -8.16
CA LYS A 3 -9.13 -2.70 -6.90
C LYS A 3 -9.77 -3.33 -5.67
N SER A 4 -11.10 -3.52 -5.69
CA SER A 4 -11.84 -4.11 -4.57
C SER A 4 -11.41 -5.54 -4.25
N LYS A 5 -11.09 -6.36 -5.27
CA LYS A 5 -10.65 -7.75 -5.06
C LYS A 5 -9.28 -7.82 -4.38
N LEU A 6 -8.38 -6.87 -4.71
CA LEU A 6 -7.08 -6.74 -4.05
C LEU A 6 -7.22 -6.29 -2.60
N LEU A 7 -8.06 -5.28 -2.35
CA LEU A 7 -8.33 -4.79 -0.99
C LEU A 7 -8.92 -5.89 -0.10
N SER A 8 -9.91 -6.64 -0.57
CA SER A 8 -10.51 -7.74 0.21
C SER A 8 -9.51 -8.88 0.48
N LYS A 9 -8.67 -9.25 -0.50
CA LYS A 9 -7.63 -10.27 -0.29
C LYS A 9 -6.61 -9.80 0.76
N TYR A 10 -6.25 -8.53 0.71
CA TYR A 10 -5.29 -7.94 1.62
C TYR A 10 -5.84 -7.80 3.04
N GLU A 11 -7.10 -7.37 3.18
CA GLU A 11 -7.85 -7.37 4.44
C GLU A 11 -7.85 -8.77 5.08
N GLN A 12 -8.20 -9.81 4.32
CA GLN A 12 -8.17 -11.19 4.82
C GLN A 12 -6.79 -11.60 5.34
N GLN A 13 -5.71 -11.25 4.62
CA GLN A 13 -4.35 -11.55 5.07
C GLN A 13 -3.98 -10.84 6.37
N LEU A 14 -4.36 -9.57 6.51
CA LEU A 14 -4.11 -8.80 7.72
C LEU A 14 -4.90 -9.35 8.92
N THR A 15 -6.15 -9.75 8.70
CA THR A 15 -6.98 -10.40 9.72
C THR A 15 -6.37 -11.74 10.16
N LEU A 16 -5.86 -12.55 9.22
CA LEU A 16 -5.17 -13.81 9.55
C LEU A 16 -3.88 -13.60 10.36
N LYS A 17 -3.21 -12.46 10.16
CA LYS A 17 -2.03 -12.04 10.94
C LYS A 17 -2.39 -11.44 12.31
N ASN A 18 -3.67 -11.42 12.70
CA ASN A 18 -4.16 -10.86 13.97
C ASN A 18 -3.77 -9.39 14.18
N TYR A 19 -3.70 -8.60 13.10
CA TYR A 19 -3.53 -7.16 13.24
C TYR A 19 -4.76 -6.52 13.87
N SER A 20 -4.55 -5.49 14.70
CA SER A 20 -5.66 -4.73 15.30
C SER A 20 -6.51 -4.02 14.22
N GLU A 21 -7.77 -3.72 14.50
CA GLU A 21 -8.62 -2.98 13.56
C GLU A 21 -8.03 -1.64 13.12
N ASN A 22 -7.37 -0.93 14.04
CA ASN A 22 -6.69 0.34 13.75
C ASN A 22 -5.56 0.13 12.74
N THR A 23 -4.80 -0.95 12.95
CA THR A 23 -3.72 -1.35 12.06
C THR A 23 -4.28 -1.73 10.68
N LEU A 24 -5.29 -2.61 10.63
CA LEU A 24 -6.03 -2.99 9.42
C LEU A 24 -6.48 -1.78 8.61
N ARG A 25 -7.13 -0.80 9.26
CA ARG A 25 -7.57 0.45 8.61
C ARG A 25 -6.40 1.25 8.04
N ALA A 26 -5.31 1.39 8.78
CA ALA A 26 -4.13 2.12 8.31
C ALA A 26 -3.49 1.44 7.09
N TYR A 27 -3.33 0.11 7.12
CA TYR A 27 -2.79 -0.67 6.01
C TYR A 27 -3.71 -0.67 4.78
N LEU A 28 -5.02 -0.83 4.96
CA LEU A 28 -5.99 -0.76 3.86
C LEU A 28 -6.01 0.63 3.22
N ASN A 29 -5.90 1.69 4.02
CA ASN A 29 -5.79 3.05 3.51
C ASN A 29 -4.51 3.23 2.68
N GLY A 30 -3.37 2.75 3.18
CA GLY A 30 -2.09 2.78 2.45
C GLY A 30 -2.18 2.06 1.10
N LEU A 31 -2.76 0.86 1.08
CA LEU A 31 -2.97 0.11 -0.17
C LEU A 31 -3.94 0.84 -1.11
N ASN A 32 -5.00 1.46 -0.59
CA ASN A 32 -5.96 2.21 -1.39
C ASN A 32 -5.30 3.37 -2.14
N ILE A 33 -4.46 4.14 -1.46
CA ILE A 33 -3.68 5.25 -2.02
C ILE A 33 -2.68 4.74 -3.07
N TYR A 34 -2.00 3.62 -2.78
CA TYR A 34 -1.09 3.01 -3.72
C TYR A 34 -1.79 2.55 -5.01
N LEU A 35 -2.92 1.87 -4.88
CA LEU A 35 -3.72 1.42 -6.02
C LEU A 35 -4.27 2.61 -6.83
N GLU A 36 -4.61 3.71 -6.17
CA GLU A 36 -5.02 4.94 -6.82
C GLU A 36 -3.86 5.57 -7.60
N TYR A 37 -2.66 5.67 -7.01
CA TYR A 37 -1.47 6.14 -7.71
C TYR A 37 -1.13 5.28 -8.94
N VAL A 38 -1.11 3.96 -8.79
CA VAL A 38 -0.84 3.01 -9.89
C VAL A 38 -1.89 3.14 -10.99
N SER A 39 -3.17 3.30 -10.62
CA SER A 39 -4.27 3.47 -11.57
C SER A 39 -4.18 4.80 -12.31
N THR A 40 -3.93 5.91 -11.60
CA THR A 40 -3.82 7.25 -12.17
C THR A 40 -2.63 7.36 -13.12
N ASN A 41 -1.50 6.73 -12.78
CA ASN A 41 -0.30 6.71 -13.62
C ASN A 41 -0.30 5.57 -14.66
N GLN A 42 -1.40 4.81 -14.77
CA GLN A 42 -1.56 3.67 -15.68
C GLN A 42 -0.39 2.66 -15.63
N ILE A 43 0.14 2.43 -14.43
CA ILE A 43 1.32 1.59 -14.26
C ILE A 43 0.92 0.12 -14.41
N GLN A 44 1.38 -0.50 -15.49
CA GLN A 44 1.05 -1.90 -15.80
C GLN A 44 1.90 -2.90 -15.00
N LYS A 45 3.12 -2.50 -14.60
CA LYS A 45 4.04 -3.35 -13.86
C LYS A 45 4.63 -2.59 -12.69
N VAL A 46 4.41 -3.13 -11.49
CA VAL A 46 5.04 -2.61 -10.27
C VAL A 46 6.52 -3.00 -10.30
N THR A 47 7.40 -2.03 -10.53
CA THR A 47 8.86 -2.18 -10.43
C THR A 47 9.38 -1.42 -9.21
N SER A 48 10.63 -1.68 -8.82
CA SER A 48 11.33 -0.96 -7.76
C SER A 48 11.35 0.56 -7.99
N GLU A 49 11.41 0.98 -9.25
CA GLU A 49 11.40 2.40 -9.67
C GLU A 49 10.02 3.04 -9.48
N VAL A 50 8.95 2.29 -9.72
CA VAL A 50 7.57 2.71 -9.44
C VAL A 50 7.37 2.90 -7.95
N LEU A 51 7.89 2.00 -7.13
CA LEU A 51 7.87 2.13 -5.68
C LEU A 51 8.63 3.39 -5.24
N GLY A 52 9.84 3.62 -5.77
CA GLY A 52 10.60 4.84 -5.49
C GLY A 52 9.84 6.12 -5.87
N SER A 53 9.18 6.13 -7.03
CA SER A 53 8.37 7.25 -7.50
C SER A 53 7.11 7.46 -6.64
N PHE A 54 6.46 6.38 -6.23
CA PHE A 54 5.33 6.42 -5.30
C PHE A 54 5.76 6.99 -3.94
N PHE A 55 6.89 6.54 -3.38
CA PHE A 55 7.41 7.09 -2.12
C PHE A 55 7.75 8.58 -2.25
N HIS A 56 8.34 8.98 -3.38
CA HIS A 56 8.61 10.39 -3.64
C HIS A 56 7.30 11.21 -3.73
N HIS A 57 6.28 10.70 -4.40
CA HIS A 57 4.95 11.32 -4.49
C HIS A 57 4.27 11.42 -3.12
N CYS A 58 4.28 10.35 -2.33
CA CYS A 58 3.73 10.36 -0.97
C CYS A 58 4.40 11.39 -0.05
N LYS A 59 5.72 11.57 -0.17
CA LYS A 59 6.45 12.56 0.63
C LYS A 59 6.20 13.99 0.17
N LYS A 60 6.16 14.21 -1.15
CA LYS A 60 6.11 15.55 -1.75
C LYS A 60 4.70 16.12 -1.84
N ASP A 61 3.74 15.31 -2.26
CA ASP A 61 2.40 15.77 -2.64
C ASP A 61 1.34 15.46 -1.57
N LEU A 62 1.55 14.42 -0.76
CA LEU A 62 0.59 13.96 0.26
C LEU A 62 1.04 14.24 1.70
N GLY A 63 2.29 14.68 1.91
CA GLY A 63 2.84 14.95 3.25
C GLY A 63 2.88 13.74 4.17
N TYR A 64 2.88 12.52 3.64
CA TYR A 64 2.86 11.31 4.46
C TYR A 64 4.15 11.16 5.29
N SER A 65 3.97 10.81 6.55
CA SER A 65 5.09 10.55 7.47
C SER A 65 5.75 9.21 7.15
N TYR A 66 7.04 9.10 7.50
CA TYR A 66 7.84 7.88 7.35
C TYR A 66 7.16 6.63 7.96
N SER A 67 6.38 6.80 9.03
CA SER A 67 5.62 5.72 9.68
C SER A 67 4.59 5.07 8.74
N MET A 68 3.94 5.86 7.88
CA MET A 68 2.97 5.37 6.90
C MET A 68 3.65 4.66 5.72
N MET A 69 4.85 5.12 5.36
CA MET A 69 5.70 4.44 4.37
C MET A 69 6.24 3.10 4.89
N LYS A 70 6.71 3.06 6.14
CA LYS A 70 7.17 1.83 6.80
C LYS A 70 6.07 0.80 6.89
N LEU A 71 4.84 1.23 7.22
CA LEU A 71 3.66 0.37 7.20
C LEU A 71 3.49 -0.29 5.83
N THR A 72 3.60 0.49 4.75
CA THR A 72 3.47 -0.04 3.38
C THR A 72 4.61 -1.01 3.02
N MET A 73 5.82 -0.80 3.54
CA MET A 73 6.98 -1.68 3.31
C MET A 73 6.93 -3.01 4.06
N ASP A 74 6.38 -3.05 5.29
CA ASP A 74 6.24 -4.31 6.06
C ASP A 74 5.40 -5.35 5.32
N VAL A 75 4.52 -4.91 4.42
CA VAL A 75 3.71 -5.76 3.54
C VAL A 75 4.55 -6.58 2.56
N GLN A 76 5.71 -6.04 2.16
CA GLN A 76 6.53 -6.57 1.07
C GLN A 76 7.70 -7.42 1.57
N LEU A 77 8.10 -7.30 2.84
CA LEU A 77 9.20 -8.05 3.43
C LEU A 77 8.77 -9.39 4.07
N ASP A 78 7.50 -9.55 4.40
CA ASP A 78 6.96 -10.79 5.00
C ASP A 78 6.62 -11.86 3.94
N SER A 79 7.15 -11.70 2.72
CA SER A 79 7.07 -12.66 1.61
C SER A 79 8.45 -13.21 1.20
N SER A 80 9.47 -13.03 2.04
CA SER A 80 10.82 -13.60 1.87
C SER A 80 11.11 -14.70 2.88
#